data_AF-A0A4Q6FAX8-F1
#
_entry.id   AF-A0A4Q6FAX8-F1
#
_cell.length_a   1.000
_cell.length_b   1.000
_cell.length_c   1.000
_cell.angle_alpha   90.00
_cell.angle_beta   90.00
_cell.angle_gamma   90.00
#
_symmetry.space_group_name_H-M   'P 1'
#
loop_
_entity.id
_entity.type
_entity.pdbx_description
1 polymer ?
#
loop_
_entity_poly.entity_id
_entity_poly.type
_entity_poly.pdbx_seq_one_letter_code
_entity_poly.pdbx_strand_id
1 'polypeptide(L)' 'LQAGGVTVLRPPRDGKMAFVRSPDDISIELLQKGAALPPAEPWASMANTGSW' A
#
# COMPACT_ATOMS: atom_id res chain seq x y z
N LEU A 1 -3.73 -8.52 1.28
CA LEU A 1 -4.58 -7.32 1.48
C LEU A 1 -5.67 -7.26 0.43
N GLN A 2 -5.35 -7.04 -0.85
CA GLN A 2 -6.37 -6.94 -1.91
C GLN A 2 -7.26 -8.18 -2.04
N ALA A 3 -6.69 -9.39 -1.94
CA ALA A 3 -7.47 -10.63 -1.92
C ALA A 3 -8.48 -10.73 -0.75
N GLY A 4 -8.27 -9.95 0.31
CA GLY A 4 -9.18 -9.81 1.45
C GLY A 4 -10.09 -8.58 1.38
N GLY A 5 -10.21 -7.93 0.22
CA GLY A 5 -11.08 -6.76 0.02
C GLY A 5 -10.51 -5.43 0.54
N VAL A 6 -9.25 -5.39 0.99
CA VAL A 6 -8.61 -4.14 1.44
C VAL A 6 -8.07 -3.35 0.26
N THR A 7 -8.57 -2.13 0.06
CA THR A 7 -8.08 -1.18 -0.94
C THR A 7 -6.74 -0.58 -0.50
N VAL A 8 -5.77 -0.57 -1.41
CA VAL A 8 -4.47 0.08 -1.21
C VAL A 8 -4.56 1.51 -1.75
N LEU A 9 -4.50 2.50 -0.86
CA LEU A 9 -4.61 3.92 -1.20
C LEU A 9 -3.32 4.45 -1.84
N ARG A 10 -2.17 4.01 -1.32
CA ARG A 10 -0.85 4.28 -1.90
C ARG A 10 -0.07 2.96 -1.96
N PRO A 11 0.29 2.46 -3.16
CA PRO A 11 1.04 1.23 -3.30
C PRO A 11 2.53 1.42 -2.94
N PRO A 12 3.22 0.34 -2.52
CA PRO A 12 4.63 0.39 -2.16
C PRO A 12 5.52 0.37 -3.40
N ARG A 13 5.51 1.48 -4.17
CA ARG A 13 6.34 1.63 -5.39
C ARG A 13 7.84 1.46 -5.12
N ASP A 14 8.26 1.87 -3.93
CA ASP A 14 9.64 1.77 -3.43
C ASP A 14 9.93 0.44 -2.71
N GLY A 15 8.96 -0.48 -2.66
CA GLY A 15 9.08 -1.76 -1.96
C GLY A 15 9.18 -1.64 -0.44
N LYS A 16 8.84 -0.48 0.15
CA LYS A 16 8.95 -0.23 1.59
C LYS A 16 7.64 0.12 2.27
N MET A 17 6.87 1.06 1.71
CA MET A 17 5.74 1.68 2.42
C MET A 17 4.45 1.66 1.60
N ALA A 18 3.35 1.19 2.20
CA ALA A 18 2.00 1.26 1.64
C ALA A 18 1.01 1.90 2.62
N PHE A 19 -0.07 2.48 2.10
CA PHE A 19 -1.17 3.00 2.92
C PHE A 19 -2.48 2.30 2.61
N VAL A 20 -3.23 2.01 3.66
CA VAL A 20 -4.62 1.54 3.62
C VAL A 20 -5.45 2.32 4.63
N ARG A 21 -6.77 2.23 4.54
CA ARG A 21 -7.69 2.79 5.54
C ARG A 21 -8.60 1.68 6.09
N SER A 22 -8.79 1.65 7.40
CA SER A 22 -9.71 0.70 8.04
C SER A 22 -11.18 1.10 7.80
N PRO A 23 -12.13 0.19 8.05
CA PRO A 23 -13.56 0.53 8.02
C PRO A 23 -13.95 1.63 9.02
N ASP A 24 -13.19 1.78 10.11
CA ASP A 24 -13.40 2.79 11.15
C ASP A 24 -12.72 4.14 10.83
N ASP A 25 -12.37 4.34 9.55
CA ASP A 25 -11.74 5.56 9.03
C ASP A 25 -10.33 5.86 9.54
N ILE A 26 -9.62 4.85 10.06
CA ILE A 26 -8.26 5.00 10.57
C ILE A 26 -7.26 4.74 9.45
N SER A 27 -6.36 5.70 9.21
CA SER A 27 -5.23 5.54 8.30
C SER A 27 -4.17 4.61 8.88
N ILE A 28 -3.77 3.61 8.11
CA ILE A 28 -2.77 2.61 8.50
C ILE A 28 -1.62 2.65 7.50
N GLU A 29 -0.42 2.87 8.03
CA GLU A 29 0.85 2.76 7.32
C GLU A 29 1.43 1.35 7.50
N LEU A 30 1.79 0.70 6.40
CA LEU A 30 2.41 -0.61 6.39
C LEU A 30 3.85 -0.48 5.93
N LEU A 31 4.77 -0.83 6.83
CA LEU A 31 6.20 -0.81 6.57
C LEU A 31 6.75 -2.23 6.42
N GLN A 32 7.43 -2.48 5.31
CA GLN A 32 8.17 -3.71 5.11
C GLN A 32 9.31 -3.80 6.13
N LYS A 33 9.41 -4.94 6.81
CA LYS A 33 10.52 -5.18 7.74
C LYS A 33 11.81 -5.47 6.95
N GLY A 34 12.92 -4.88 7.38
CA GLY A 34 14.23 -5.07 6.73
C GLY A 34 14.43 -4.16 5.52
N ALA A 35 15.20 -4.62 4.53
CA ALA A 35 15.50 -3.86 3.32
C ALA A 35 14.25 -3.67 2.45
N ALA A 36 14.24 -2.59 1.66
CA ALA A 36 13.22 -2.38 0.64
C ALA A 36 13.27 -3.52 -0.39
N LEU A 37 12.10 -4.02 -0.78
CA LEU A 37 12.01 -4.99 -1.85
C LEU A 37 12.24 -4.29 -3.21
N PRO A 38 12.72 -5.01 -4.23
CA PRO A 38 12.75 -4.48 -5.59
C PRO A 38 11.34 -4.04 -6.05
N PRO A 39 11.22 -2.96 -6.84
CA PRO A 39 9.96 -2.58 -7.45
C PRO A 39 9.34 -3.74 -8.23
N ALA A 40 8.04 -3.95 -8.06
CA ALA A 40 7.31 -5.05 -8.69
C ALA A 40 5.93 -4.58 -9.19
N GLU A 41 5.49 -5.13 -10.31
CA GLU A 41 4.14 -4.89 -10.83
C GLU A 41 3.09 -5.72 -10.06
N PRO A 42 1.86 -5.21 -9.88
CA PRO A 42 1.36 -3.92 -10.39
C PRO A 42 1.77 -2.71 -9.53
N TRP A 43 2.44 -2.90 -8.38
CA TRP A 43 2.64 -1.86 -7.38
C TRP A 43 3.45 -0.67 -7.88
N ALA A 44 4.46 -0.92 -8.71
CA ALA A 44 5.32 0.10 -9.27
C ALA A 44 4.54 1.09 -10.16
N SER A 45 3.60 0.60 -10.98
CA SER A 45 2.79 1.43 -11.89
C SER A 45 1.43 1.83 -11.33
N MET A 46 0.92 1.15 -10.30
CA MET A 46 -0.42 1.39 -9.76
C MET A 46 -0.56 2.84 -9.28
N ALA A 47 -1.60 3.53 -9.74
CA ALA A 47 -1.93 4.87 -9.28
C ALA A 47 -2.37 4.84 -7.81
N ASN A 48 -2.21 5.97 -7.14
CA ASN A 48 -2.84 6.12 -5.84
C ASN A 48 -4.37 6.19 -6.00
N THR A 49 -5.11 5.75 -4.98
CA THR A 49 -6.58 5.78 -4.96
C THR A 49 -7.10 6.48 -3.71
N GLY A 50 -8.21 7.20 -3.85
CA GLY A 50 -8.81 7.96 -2.75
C GLY A 50 -8.04 9.23 -2.38
N SER A 51 -8.35 9.74 -1.19
CA SER A 51 -7.69 10.87 -0.53
C SER A 51 -7.03 10.36 0.76
N TRP A 52 -5.82 10.82 1.03
CA TRP A 52 -5.06 10.58 2.26
C TRP A 52 -5.08 11.81 3.16
#